data_AF-A0A832MHL7-F1
#
_entry.id   AF-A0A832MHL7-F1
#
_cell.length_a   1.000
_cell.length_b   1.000
_cell.length_c   1.000
_cell.angle_alpha   90.00
_cell.angle_beta   90.00
_cell.angle_gamma   90.00
#
_symmetry.space_group_name_H-M   'P 1'
#
loop_
_entity.id
_entity.type
_entity.pdbx_description
1 polymer ?
#
loop_
_entity_poly.entity_id
_entity_poly.type
_entity_poly.pdbx_seq_one_letter_code
_entity_poly.pdbx_strand_id
1 'polypeptide(L)'
;MKMPKIILTLLTLTILIGAVRQVTAQSTVVSILPTEVTINEPGQTVTVDLNITDVTNMYAYEIKIWYKNNIVNATQIVRPAGHFLEPSDPANLYQVKWEIKNNFNATHGRLWLSVTLLAPEAAKTGSGILAKITFKGLA
;
A
#
# COMPACT_ATOMS: atom_id res chain seq x y z
N MET A 1 -58.92 -22.30 7.81
CA MET A 1 -58.12 -22.50 6.59
C MET A 1 -56.67 -22.73 7.01
N LYS A 2 -56.15 -23.97 6.92
CA LYS A 2 -54.79 -24.30 7.39
C LYS A 2 -53.78 -23.78 6.37
N MET A 3 -52.96 -22.80 6.75
CA MET A 3 -51.89 -22.31 5.90
C MET A 3 -50.92 -23.48 5.63
N PRO A 4 -50.64 -23.82 4.36
CA PRO A 4 -49.83 -24.99 4.04
C PRO A 4 -48.40 -24.75 4.52
N LYS A 5 -47.84 -25.71 5.29
CA LYS A 5 -46.50 -25.63 5.89
C LYS A 5 -45.41 -25.28 4.86
N ILE A 6 -45.62 -25.64 3.59
CA ILE A 6 -44.75 -25.33 2.45
C ILE A 6 -44.57 -23.81 2.25
N ILE A 7 -45.62 -23.01 2.42
CA ILE A 7 -45.56 -21.54 2.27
C ILE A 7 -44.73 -20.93 3.41
N LEU A 8 -44.85 -21.46 4.63
CA LEU A 8 -44.08 -20.97 5.78
C LEU A 8 -42.58 -21.27 5.62
N THR A 9 -42.23 -22.46 5.12
CA THR A 9 -40.82 -22.83 4.86
C THR A 9 -40.20 -21.96 3.76
N LEU A 10 -40.93 -21.69 2.67
CA LEU A 10 -40.44 -20.85 1.57
C LEU A 10 -40.19 -19.40 2.03
N LEU A 11 -41.04 -18.88 2.91
CA LEU A 11 -40.92 -17.53 3.48
C LEU A 11 -39.70 -17.41 4.43
N THR A 12 -39.43 -18.44 5.23
CA THR A 12 -38.23 -18.45 6.10
C THR A 12 -36.92 -18.50 5.31
N LEU A 13 -36.91 -19.20 4.17
CA LEU A 13 -35.71 -19.30 3.32
C LEU A 13 -35.40 -17.98 2.62
N THR A 14 -36.42 -17.23 2.21
CA THR A 14 -36.26 -15.91 1.58
C THR A 14 -35.73 -14.85 2.55
N ILE A 15 -36.18 -14.88 3.81
CA ILE A 15 -35.66 -13.98 4.87
C ILE A 15 -34.18 -14.27 5.17
N LEU A 16 -33.76 -15.54 5.13
CA LEU A 16 -32.36 -15.94 5.34
C LEU A 16 -31.43 -15.40 4.23
N ILE A 17 -31.89 -15.40 2.98
CA ILE A 17 -31.11 -14.91 1.83
C ILE A 17 -31.00 -13.37 1.85
N GLY A 18 -32.04 -12.67 2.28
CA GLY A 18 -32.02 -11.20 2.42
C GLY A 18 -31.18 -10.69 3.61
N ALA A 19 -30.86 -11.54 4.59
CA ALA A 19 -30.01 -11.21 5.73
C ALA A 19 -28.51 -11.35 5.43
N VAL A 20 -28.12 -11.83 4.23
CA VAL A 20 -26.72 -11.92 3.83
C VAL A 20 -26.20 -10.52 3.55
N ARG A 21 -25.26 -10.03 4.38
CA ARG A 21 -24.53 -8.80 4.08
C ARG A 21 -23.73 -9.00 2.81
N GLN A 22 -24.06 -8.24 1.77
CA GLN A 22 -23.21 -8.12 0.58
C GLN A 22 -21.84 -7.59 1.05
N VAL A 23 -20.78 -8.40 0.92
CA VAL A 23 -19.41 -7.95 1.11
C VAL A 23 -18.84 -7.72 -0.27
N THR A 24 -18.54 -6.47 -0.61
CA THR A 24 -17.75 -6.15 -1.80
C THR A 24 -16.33 -6.63 -1.57
N ALA A 25 -15.72 -7.29 -2.55
CA ALA A 25 -14.30 -7.61 -2.49
C ALA A 25 -13.50 -6.29 -2.44
N GLN A 26 -12.91 -5.97 -1.28
CA GLN A 26 -11.92 -4.91 -1.18
C GLN A 26 -10.66 -5.41 -1.88
N SER A 27 -10.27 -4.77 -2.98
CA SER A 27 -8.98 -5.05 -3.61
C SER A 27 -7.92 -4.19 -2.94
N THR A 28 -6.90 -4.81 -2.39
CA THR A 28 -5.72 -4.07 -1.96
C THR A 28 -5.03 -3.46 -3.17
N VAL A 29 -4.73 -2.16 -3.12
CA VAL A 29 -4.07 -1.43 -4.21
C VAL A 29 -2.82 -0.74 -3.70
N VAL A 30 -1.69 -0.92 -4.41
CA VAL A 30 -0.48 -0.12 -4.21
C VAL A 30 -0.46 0.98 -5.27
N SER A 31 -0.22 2.22 -4.88
CA SER A 31 -0.19 3.36 -5.81
C SER A 31 0.92 4.35 -5.50
N ILE A 32 1.31 5.14 -6.50
CA ILE A 32 2.20 6.29 -6.36
C ILE A 32 1.34 7.53 -6.57
N LEU A 33 1.36 8.47 -5.62
CA LEU A 33 0.60 9.72 -5.69
C LEU A 33 1.51 10.95 -5.54
N PRO A 34 1.28 12.02 -6.32
CA PRO A 34 0.37 12.07 -7.47
C PRO A 34 0.84 11.10 -8.58
N THR A 35 -0.09 10.67 -9.44
CA THR A 35 0.19 9.72 -10.53
C THR A 35 1.09 10.31 -11.61
N GLU A 36 1.13 11.64 -11.70
CA GLU A 36 1.95 12.39 -12.64
C GLU A 36 2.55 13.60 -11.92
N VAL A 37 3.83 13.89 -12.21
CA VAL A 37 4.50 15.12 -11.79
C VAL A 37 5.36 15.61 -12.94
N THR A 38 5.34 16.92 -13.19
CA THR A 38 6.19 17.55 -14.20
C THR A 38 7.49 18.06 -13.58
N ILE A 39 8.61 17.72 -14.23
CA ILE A 39 9.95 18.27 -13.97
C ILE A 39 10.28 19.15 -15.17
N ASN A 40 10.43 20.46 -14.93
CA ASN A 40 10.64 21.45 -15.99
C ASN A 40 12.12 21.75 -16.25
N GLU A 41 12.98 21.49 -15.27
CA GLU A 41 14.40 21.80 -15.34
C GLU A 41 15.26 20.71 -14.67
N PRO A 42 16.47 20.43 -15.23
CA PRO A 42 17.44 19.58 -14.57
C PRO A 42 17.74 20.08 -13.15
N GLY A 43 17.73 19.16 -12.20
CA GLY A 43 17.99 19.44 -10.80
C GLY A 43 16.77 19.77 -9.95
N GLN A 44 15.61 20.03 -10.55
CA GLN A 44 14.35 20.15 -9.81
C GLN A 44 14.05 18.84 -9.08
N THR A 45 13.60 18.95 -7.83
CA THR A 45 13.19 17.81 -7.02
C THR A 45 11.68 17.70 -6.91
N VAL A 46 11.17 16.49 -7.00
CA VAL A 46 9.75 16.16 -6.82
C VAL A 46 9.61 15.06 -5.78
N THR A 47 8.53 15.09 -5.01
CA THR A 47 8.23 14.05 -4.01
C THR A 47 6.92 13.37 -4.36
N VAL A 48 6.92 12.05 -4.30
CA VAL A 48 5.74 11.20 -4.50
C VAL A 48 5.57 10.27 -3.31
N ASP A 49 4.33 9.93 -3.01
CA ASP A 49 3.94 9.07 -1.90
C ASP A 49 3.61 7.67 -2.43
N LEU A 50 4.28 6.66 -1.88
CA LEU A 50 3.92 5.26 -2.05
C LEU A 50 2.80 4.92 -1.07
N ASN A 51 1.63 4.59 -1.59
CA ASN A 51 0.42 4.35 -0.84
C ASN A 51 -0.01 2.89 -0.92
N ILE A 52 -0.72 2.45 0.13
CA ILE A 52 -1.51 1.22 0.16
C ILE A 52 -2.96 1.59 0.44
N THR A 53 -3.88 0.97 -0.28
CA THR A 53 -5.32 1.17 -0.10
C THR A 53 -5.98 -0.16 0.17
N ASP A 54 -6.91 -0.19 1.13
CA ASP A 54 -7.81 -1.31 1.38
C ASP A 54 -7.09 -2.64 1.66
N VAL A 55 -6.05 -2.59 2.50
CA VAL A 55 -5.36 -3.80 2.97
C VAL A 55 -5.99 -4.30 4.27
N THR A 56 -6.04 -5.63 4.43
CA THR A 56 -6.54 -6.28 5.64
C THR A 56 -5.42 -7.08 6.31
N ASN A 57 -5.26 -6.90 7.62
CA ASN A 57 -4.34 -7.64 8.48
C ASN A 57 -2.88 -7.72 7.96
N MET A 58 -2.33 -6.59 7.51
CA MET A 58 -0.96 -6.50 7.00
C MET A 58 0.07 -6.40 8.14
N TYR A 59 1.08 -7.26 8.10
CA TYR A 59 2.27 -7.19 8.98
C TYR A 59 3.51 -6.68 8.26
N ALA A 60 3.62 -6.95 6.96
CA ALA A 60 4.83 -6.73 6.20
C ALA A 60 4.51 -6.31 4.77
N TYR A 61 5.47 -5.64 4.14
CA TYR A 61 5.49 -5.43 2.69
C TYR A 61 6.91 -5.58 2.16
N GLU A 62 7.01 -6.01 0.91
CA GLU A 62 8.20 -5.84 0.08
C GLU A 62 7.80 -5.20 -1.25
N ILE A 63 8.36 -4.03 -1.55
CA ILE A 63 8.08 -3.26 -2.76
C ILE A 63 9.39 -2.92 -3.45
N LYS A 64 9.46 -3.19 -4.76
CA LYS A 64 10.56 -2.79 -5.64
C LYS A 64 10.02 -1.86 -6.70
N ILE A 65 10.64 -0.69 -6.84
CA ILE A 65 10.27 0.34 -7.82
C ILE A 65 11.47 0.54 -8.74
N TRP A 66 11.25 0.49 -10.05
CA TRP A 66 12.26 0.79 -11.05
C TRP A 66 11.91 2.09 -11.77
N TYR A 67 12.92 2.89 -12.09
CA TYR A 67 12.79 4.14 -12.83
C TYR A 67 13.95 4.28 -13.79
N LYS A 68 13.76 5.04 -14.88
CA LYS A 68 14.81 5.31 -15.85
C LYS A 68 15.88 6.21 -15.21
N ASN A 69 17.10 5.71 -15.12
CA ASN A 69 18.23 6.40 -14.47
C ASN A 69 18.84 7.53 -15.32
N ASN A 70 18.39 7.70 -16.56
CA ASN A 70 18.73 8.82 -17.41
C ASN A 70 17.66 9.95 -17.39
N ILE A 71 16.57 9.78 -16.64
CA ILE A 71 15.51 10.81 -16.47
C ILE A 71 15.56 11.36 -15.05
N VAL A 72 15.59 10.49 -14.04
CA VAL A 72 15.63 10.89 -12.63
C VAL A 72 16.62 10.04 -11.83
N ASN A 73 17.13 10.65 -10.75
CA ASN A 73 17.75 9.92 -9.63
C ASN A 73 16.87 10.02 -8.40
N ALA A 74 16.70 8.93 -7.67
CA ALA A 74 16.14 9.00 -6.32
C ALA A 74 17.20 9.53 -5.36
N THR A 75 16.82 10.52 -4.56
CA THR A 75 17.71 11.19 -3.60
C THR A 75 17.33 10.88 -2.16
N GLN A 76 16.07 10.52 -1.89
CA GLN A 76 15.59 10.25 -0.55
C GLN A 76 14.40 9.29 -0.53
N ILE A 77 14.31 8.47 0.52
CA ILE A 77 13.12 7.71 0.89
C ILE A 77 12.89 7.82 2.38
N VAL A 78 11.72 8.29 2.80
CA VAL A 78 11.35 8.51 4.21
C VAL A 78 10.09 7.73 4.55
N ARG A 79 10.05 7.12 5.74
CA ARG A 79 8.79 6.74 6.38
C ARG A 79 8.27 7.97 7.14
N PRO A 80 7.20 8.64 6.69
CA PRO A 80 6.68 9.80 7.41
C PRO A 80 6.13 9.36 8.79
N ALA A 81 6.08 10.28 9.75
CA ALA A 81 5.29 10.05 10.97
C ALA A 81 3.84 9.72 10.58
N GLY A 82 3.21 8.75 11.24
CA GLY A 82 1.89 8.26 10.83
C GLY A 82 1.90 7.32 9.63
N HIS A 83 3.06 6.80 9.19
CA HIS A 83 3.08 5.85 8.07
C HIS A 83 2.27 4.60 8.39
N PHE A 84 1.77 3.91 7.35
CA PHE A 84 0.77 2.86 7.50
C PHE A 84 1.20 1.78 8.52
N LEU A 85 2.44 1.27 8.43
CA LEU A 85 3.02 0.31 9.38
C LEU A 85 3.75 0.95 10.59
N GLU A 86 3.43 2.17 11.02
CA GLU A 86 4.05 2.78 12.22
C GLU A 86 3.74 1.96 13.48
N PRO A 87 4.72 1.33 14.15
CA PRO A 87 4.45 0.48 15.30
C PRO A 87 4.04 1.33 16.52
N SER A 88 3.41 0.70 17.51
CA SER A 88 3.13 1.33 18.81
C SER A 88 4.42 1.57 19.60
N ASP A 89 5.37 0.62 19.49
CA ASP A 89 6.75 0.77 19.94
C ASP A 89 7.71 0.75 18.74
N PRO A 90 8.52 1.81 18.51
CA PRO A 90 9.51 1.86 17.44
C PRO A 90 10.45 0.65 17.36
N ALA A 91 10.72 -0.04 18.48
CA ALA A 91 11.54 -1.25 18.51
C ALA A 91 10.89 -2.44 17.78
N ASN A 92 9.57 -2.44 17.60
CA ASN A 92 8.83 -3.54 16.98
C ASN A 92 8.67 -3.40 15.46
N LEU A 93 9.42 -2.53 14.81
CA LEU A 93 9.48 -2.46 13.34
C LEU A 93 10.84 -2.92 12.85
N TYR A 94 10.88 -4.06 12.17
CA TYR A 94 12.10 -4.56 11.56
C TYR A 94 12.21 -4.13 10.10
N GLN A 95 13.28 -3.41 9.79
CA GLN A 95 13.62 -2.99 8.43
C GLN A 95 14.52 -4.05 7.78
N VAL A 96 13.94 -4.87 6.90
CA VAL A 96 14.68 -5.88 6.13
C VAL A 96 15.49 -5.21 5.03
N LYS A 97 14.91 -4.21 4.34
CA LYS A 97 15.59 -3.47 3.26
C LYS A 97 15.05 -2.05 3.15
N TRP A 98 15.95 -1.09 2.95
CA TRP A 98 15.61 0.31 2.66
C TRP A 98 16.71 0.93 1.78
N GLU A 99 16.67 0.59 0.49
CA GLU A 99 17.77 0.87 -0.43
C GLU A 99 17.35 1.78 -1.59
N ILE A 100 18.19 2.78 -1.87
CA ILE A 100 18.25 3.49 -3.16
C ILE A 100 19.44 2.96 -3.94
N LYS A 101 19.21 2.47 -5.15
CA LYS A 101 20.27 2.07 -6.09
C LYS A 101 20.03 2.70 -7.47
N ASN A 102 20.49 3.94 -7.64
CA ASN A 102 20.35 4.71 -8.90
C ASN A 102 21.00 4.01 -10.10
N ASN A 103 22.06 3.22 -9.88
CA ASN A 103 22.78 2.44 -10.90
C ASN A 103 22.45 0.94 -10.81
N PHE A 104 21.18 0.57 -10.64
CA PHE A 104 20.77 -0.83 -10.50
C PHE A 104 21.19 -1.67 -11.72
N ASN A 105 20.96 -1.14 -12.93
CA ASN A 105 21.52 -1.68 -14.17
C ASN A 105 21.82 -0.53 -15.16
N ALA A 106 22.13 -0.88 -16.41
CA ALA A 106 22.50 0.10 -17.44
C ALA A 106 21.42 1.16 -17.73
N THR A 107 20.14 0.86 -17.53
CA THR A 107 19.02 1.74 -17.94
C THR A 107 18.10 2.15 -16.80
N HIS A 108 18.19 1.51 -15.63
CA HIS A 108 17.29 1.71 -14.51
C HIS A 108 18.02 1.88 -13.18
N GLY A 109 17.45 2.76 -12.35
CA GLY A 109 17.62 2.75 -10.92
C GLY A 109 16.55 1.87 -10.26
N ARG A 110 16.77 1.51 -9.00
CA ARG A 110 15.84 0.69 -8.21
C ARG A 110 15.73 1.21 -6.79
N LEU A 111 14.50 1.22 -6.27
CA LEU A 111 14.21 1.31 -4.85
C LEU A 111 13.79 -0.07 -4.35
N TRP A 112 14.25 -0.47 -3.17
CA TRP A 112 13.82 -1.72 -2.53
C TRP A 112 13.50 -1.47 -1.07
N LEU A 113 12.21 -1.53 -0.76
CA LEU A 113 11.63 -1.27 0.55
C LEU A 113 11.03 -2.57 1.08
N SER A 114 11.50 -3.04 2.22
CA SER A 114 10.99 -4.24 2.86
C SER A 114 11.02 -4.08 4.37
N VAL A 115 9.85 -4.21 5.00
CA VAL A 115 9.69 -4.03 6.45
C VAL A 115 8.66 -5.03 6.98
N THR A 116 8.79 -5.36 8.26
CA THR A 116 7.80 -6.17 8.98
C THR A 116 7.60 -5.64 10.39
N LEU A 117 6.37 -5.70 10.87
CA LEU A 117 6.08 -5.59 12.29
C LEU A 117 6.56 -6.86 13.02
N LEU A 118 7.07 -6.68 14.23
CA LEU A 118 7.46 -7.74 15.15
C LEU A 118 6.43 -7.86 16.26
N ALA A 119 6.33 -9.05 16.86
CA ALA A 119 5.52 -9.23 18.06
C ALA A 119 5.98 -8.26 19.17
N PRO A 120 5.06 -7.69 19.97
CA PRO A 120 3.62 -8.00 20.06
C PRO A 120 2.71 -7.11 19.19
N GLU A 121 3.22 -6.41 18.17
CA GLU A 121 2.38 -5.56 17.33
C GLU A 121 1.26 -6.35 16.66
N ALA A 122 0.09 -5.73 16.52
CA ALA A 122 -1.03 -6.29 15.77
C ALA A 122 -0.90 -5.95 14.28
N ALA A 123 -1.51 -6.81 13.45
CA ALA A 123 -1.69 -6.54 12.03
C ALA A 123 -2.47 -5.24 11.80
N LYS A 124 -2.18 -4.53 10.71
CA LYS A 124 -2.88 -3.29 10.36
C LYS A 124 -3.84 -3.47 9.18
N THR A 125 -5.00 -2.86 9.29
CA THR A 125 -6.07 -2.86 8.28
C THR A 125 -6.43 -1.42 7.93
N GLY A 126 -6.62 -1.13 6.64
CA GLY A 126 -7.00 0.18 6.14
C GLY A 126 -6.14 0.65 4.96
N SER A 127 -5.94 1.96 4.89
CA SER A 127 -5.22 2.64 3.81
C SER A 127 -4.24 3.66 4.40
N GLY A 128 -3.14 3.95 3.71
CA GLY A 128 -2.18 4.98 4.14
C GLY A 128 -0.88 5.00 3.34
N ILE A 129 0.02 5.90 3.74
CA ILE A 129 1.32 6.08 3.11
C ILE A 129 2.32 5.07 3.69
N LEU A 130 3.01 4.33 2.83
CA LEU A 130 4.12 3.45 3.20
C LEU A 130 5.46 4.21 3.23
N ALA A 131 5.70 5.08 2.25
CA ALA A 131 6.94 5.85 2.13
C ALA A 131 6.73 7.12 1.28
N LYS A 132 7.55 8.14 1.53
CA LYS A 132 7.72 9.31 0.66
C LYS A 132 9.04 9.18 -0.09
N ILE A 133 9.01 9.34 -1.40
CA ILE A 133 10.15 9.15 -2.30
C ILE A 133 10.43 10.49 -2.97
N THR A 134 11.66 10.97 -2.86
CA THR A 134 12.11 12.18 -3.55
C THR A 134 12.99 11.81 -4.73
N PHE A 135 12.62 12.32 -5.91
CA PHE A 135 13.37 12.22 -7.15
C PHE A 135 13.95 13.59 -7.52
N LYS A 136 15.13 13.59 -8.13
CA LYS A 136 15.78 14.75 -8.76
C LYS A 136 15.86 14.51 -10.26
N GLY A 137 15.36 15.46 -11.05
CA GLY A 137 15.47 15.44 -12.51
C GLY A 137 16.91 15.55 -12.99
N LEU A 138 17.27 14.81 -14.04
CA LEU A 138 18.61 14.84 -14.65
C LEU A 138 18.64 15.54 -16.01
N ALA A 139 17.50 15.60 -16.69
CA ALA A 139 17.31 16.16 -18.02
C ALA A 139 15.98 16.92 -18.07
#